data_AF-A0A2E1FIX4-F1
#
_entry.id   AF-A0A2E1FIX4-F1
#
_cell.length_a   1.000
_cell.length_b   1.000
_cell.length_c   1.000
_cell.angle_alpha   90.00
_cell.angle_beta   90.00
_cell.angle_gamma   90.00
#
_symmetry.space_group_name_H-M   'P 1'
#
loop_
_entity.id
_entity.type
_entity.pdbx_description
1 polymer ?
#
loop_
_entity_poly.entity_id
_entity_poly.type
_entity_poly.pdbx_seq_one_letter_code
_entity_poly.pdbx_strand_id
1 'polypeptide(L)'
;MSEFIGNKPGMWDGEPRPLFLAPMSGVTDLPYRLLAKQCGADVTITEFTNSTALSREAAVSWRKMESHETEIPFIPQIFGGDANDMATAAEMLAPNADLIDLNFGCPAPKVTKICAGAALMGEPDNLVSMVEGIVDAVDIPVTAKMRLGTGAQQHNAIEICQRLEEVGTQRLCVHGRTLKQRYSGEADWNYIKKVVDSVEVPVIK
;
A
#
# COMPACT_ATOMS: atom_id res chain seq x y z
N MET A 1 4.81 -9.75 14.80
CA MET A 1 4.63 -10.00 13.35
C MET A 1 3.34 -10.76 13.17
N SER A 2 2.45 -10.26 12.32
CA SER A 2 1.22 -10.97 11.95
C SER A 2 1.55 -12.27 11.21
N GLU A 3 0.68 -13.28 11.31
CA GLU A 3 0.82 -14.53 10.54
C GLU A 3 0.79 -14.30 9.01
N PHE A 4 0.26 -13.16 8.57
CA PHE A 4 0.15 -12.78 7.15
C PHE A 4 1.38 -12.05 6.59
N ILE A 5 2.35 -11.70 7.44
CA ILE A 5 3.61 -11.07 7.03
C ILE A 5 4.77 -11.98 7.45
N GLY A 6 5.29 -12.71 6.48
CA GLY A 6 6.52 -13.48 6.67
C GLY A 6 7.78 -12.61 6.72
N ASN A 7 8.90 -13.22 7.08
CA ASN A 7 10.21 -12.58 7.00
C ASN A 7 10.55 -12.18 5.56
N LYS A 8 11.45 -11.20 5.41
CA LYS A 8 12.00 -10.84 4.10
C LYS A 8 12.62 -12.08 3.43
N PRO A 9 12.16 -12.43 2.22
CA PRO A 9 12.68 -13.61 1.54
C PRO A 9 14.11 -13.34 1.05
N GLY A 10 14.96 -14.37 1.16
CA GLY A 10 16.34 -14.33 0.65
C GLY A 10 16.41 -14.39 -0.88
N MET A 11 17.56 -14.83 -1.40
CA MET A 11 17.70 -15.12 -2.83
C MET A 11 16.72 -16.22 -3.24
N TRP A 12 16.09 -16.08 -4.41
CA TRP A 12 15.14 -17.06 -4.91
C TRP A 12 15.87 -18.26 -5.49
N ASP A 13 15.53 -19.46 -5.02
CA ASP A 13 16.08 -20.75 -5.43
C ASP A 13 14.97 -21.71 -5.92
N GLY A 14 13.87 -21.14 -6.42
CA GLY A 14 12.73 -21.90 -6.93
C GLY A 14 11.70 -22.28 -5.86
N GLU A 15 11.85 -21.81 -4.62
CA GLU A 15 10.83 -21.96 -3.59
C GLU A 15 9.54 -21.19 -3.97
N PRO A 16 8.35 -21.69 -3.57
CA PRO A 16 7.10 -20.95 -3.73
C PRO A 16 7.18 -19.59 -3.02
N ARG A 17 6.67 -18.55 -3.67
CA ARG A 17 6.52 -17.20 -3.09
C ARG A 17 5.07 -16.75 -3.25
N PRO A 18 4.50 -16.03 -2.27
CA PRO A 18 3.11 -15.61 -2.35
C PRO A 18 2.86 -14.70 -3.56
N LEU A 19 1.76 -14.96 -4.25
CA LEU A 19 1.25 -14.15 -5.36
C LEU A 19 0.26 -13.13 -4.84
N PHE A 20 0.54 -11.86 -5.12
CA PHE A 20 -0.28 -10.73 -4.70
C PHE A 20 -1.10 -10.20 -5.87
N LEU A 21 -2.42 -10.15 -5.70
CA LEU A 21 -3.27 -9.35 -6.58
C LEU A 21 -3.13 -7.86 -6.21
N ALA A 22 -2.63 -7.06 -7.15
CA ALA A 22 -2.46 -5.64 -6.95
C ALA A 22 -3.81 -4.90 -6.84
N PRO A 23 -3.91 -3.84 -6.04
CA PRO A 23 -5.12 -3.04 -5.91
C PRO A 23 -5.36 -2.20 -7.16
N MET A 24 -6.55 -2.31 -7.75
CA MET A 24 -6.93 -1.60 -8.98
C MET A 24 -8.33 -1.03 -8.83
N SER A 25 -8.44 0.30 -8.71
CA SER A 25 -9.75 0.95 -8.57
C SER A 25 -10.64 0.69 -9.79
N GLY A 26 -11.89 0.32 -9.53
CA GLY A 26 -12.89 -0.09 -10.52
C GLY A 26 -12.70 -1.49 -11.07
N VAL A 27 -11.76 -2.28 -10.52
CA VAL A 27 -11.45 -3.64 -10.98
C VAL A 27 -11.42 -4.64 -9.83
N THR A 28 -10.65 -4.39 -8.76
CA THR A 28 -10.49 -5.32 -7.63
C THR A 28 -11.58 -5.16 -6.57
N ASP A 29 -12.83 -5.20 -7.01
CA ASP A 29 -13.99 -5.32 -6.12
C ASP A 29 -14.05 -6.72 -5.48
N LEU A 30 -14.97 -6.92 -4.53
CA LEU A 30 -15.04 -8.18 -3.77
C LEU A 30 -15.21 -9.42 -4.68
N PRO A 31 -16.15 -9.47 -5.65
CA PRO A 31 -16.25 -10.60 -6.57
C PRO A 31 -14.95 -10.91 -7.32
N TYR A 32 -14.25 -9.89 -7.82
CA TYR A 32 -12.99 -10.09 -8.54
C TYR A 32 -11.90 -10.67 -7.63
N ARG A 33 -11.78 -10.16 -6.40
CA ARG A 33 -10.78 -10.65 -5.43
C ARG A 33 -11.06 -12.11 -5.03
N LEU A 34 -12.32 -12.47 -4.84
CA LEU A 34 -12.71 -13.86 -4.57
C LEU A 34 -12.39 -14.80 -5.74
N LEU A 35 -12.66 -14.36 -6.97
CA LEU A 35 -12.28 -15.12 -8.15
C LEU A 35 -10.75 -15.28 -8.25
N ALA A 36 -10.00 -14.21 -8.00
CA ALA A 36 -8.54 -14.27 -8.01
C ALA A 36 -7.98 -15.25 -6.98
N LYS A 37 -8.55 -15.30 -5.76
CA LYS A 37 -8.22 -16.32 -4.74
C LYS A 37 -8.47 -17.73 -5.27
N GLN A 38 -9.62 -17.98 -5.90
CA GLN A 38 -9.93 -19.28 -6.52
C GLN A 38 -8.97 -19.65 -7.67
N CYS A 39 -8.43 -18.65 -8.36
CA CYS A 39 -7.45 -18.83 -9.43
C CYS A 39 -5.99 -18.88 -8.94
N GLY A 40 -5.75 -18.88 -7.62
CA GLY A 40 -4.41 -19.08 -7.04
C GLY A 40 -3.68 -17.81 -6.59
N ALA A 41 -4.36 -16.68 -6.43
CA ALA A 41 -3.80 -15.56 -5.69
C ALA A 41 -3.73 -15.88 -4.19
N ASP A 42 -2.56 -15.75 -3.57
CA ASP A 42 -2.39 -15.99 -2.14
C ASP A 42 -2.90 -14.80 -1.31
N VAL A 43 -2.71 -13.57 -1.82
CA VAL A 43 -3.09 -12.33 -1.14
C VAL A 43 -3.81 -11.40 -2.11
N THR A 44 -4.91 -10.81 -1.65
CA THR A 44 -5.66 -9.79 -2.37
C THR A 44 -5.67 -8.49 -1.55
N ILE A 45 -5.74 -7.35 -2.24
CA ILE A 45 -5.86 -6.03 -1.62
C ILE A 45 -7.06 -5.35 -2.26
N THR A 46 -7.86 -4.63 -1.47
CA THR A 46 -9.06 -3.94 -1.97
C THR A 46 -8.73 -2.89 -3.03
N GLU A 47 -9.74 -2.32 -3.67
CA GLU A 47 -9.56 -0.99 -4.26
C GLU A 47 -9.03 0.00 -3.22
N PHE A 48 -8.35 1.06 -3.66
CA PHE A 48 -8.00 2.16 -2.77
C PHE A 48 -9.18 3.10 -2.56
N THR A 49 -9.45 3.42 -1.30
CA THR A 49 -10.57 4.29 -0.90
C THR A 49 -10.09 5.52 -0.15
N ASN A 50 -10.76 6.65 -0.38
CA ASN A 50 -10.40 7.95 0.21
C ASN A 50 -10.69 7.94 1.72
N SER A 51 -9.68 8.22 2.54
CA SER A 51 -9.78 8.24 4.00
C SER A 51 -10.79 9.26 4.52
N THR A 52 -10.82 10.48 4.00
CA THR A 52 -11.81 11.51 4.35
C THR A 52 -13.25 11.05 4.10
N ALA A 53 -13.46 10.22 3.08
CA ALA A 53 -14.80 9.69 2.81
C ALA A 53 -15.16 8.55 3.77
N LEU A 54 -14.18 7.76 4.23
CA LEU A 54 -14.38 6.72 5.24
C LEU A 54 -14.62 7.31 6.62
N SER A 55 -13.82 8.31 7.03
CA SER A 55 -13.93 9.02 8.30
C SER A 55 -15.27 9.75 8.46
N ARG A 56 -15.90 10.10 7.33
CA ARG A 56 -17.26 10.69 7.27
C ARG A 56 -18.37 9.67 7.02
N GLU A 57 -18.06 8.38 7.14
CA GLU A 57 -19.03 7.28 6.98
C GLU A 57 -19.78 7.27 5.64
N ALA A 58 -19.13 7.71 4.56
CA ALA A 58 -19.77 7.73 3.25
C ALA A 58 -20.04 6.29 2.79
N ALA A 59 -21.33 5.91 2.70
CA ALA A 59 -21.76 4.54 2.39
C ALA A 59 -21.13 3.95 1.11
N VAL A 60 -20.94 4.78 0.08
CA VAL A 60 -20.32 4.36 -1.20
C VAL A 60 -18.85 3.96 -1.00
N SER A 61 -18.13 4.63 -0.11
CA SER A 61 -16.74 4.31 0.22
C SER A 61 -16.64 3.04 1.07
N TRP A 62 -17.53 2.90 2.05
CA TRP A 62 -17.60 1.70 2.88
C TRP A 62 -17.94 0.44 2.09
N ARG A 63 -18.78 0.55 1.04
CA ARG A 63 -19.06 -0.55 0.12
C ARG A 63 -17.80 -1.10 -0.58
N LYS A 64 -16.77 -0.27 -0.80
CA LYS A 64 -15.50 -0.73 -1.38
C LYS A 64 -14.65 -1.54 -0.40
N MET A 65 -14.97 -1.46 0.89
CA MET A 65 -14.30 -2.18 1.98
C MET A 65 -15.10 -3.41 2.42
N GLU A 66 -16.02 -3.89 1.59
CA GLU A 66 -16.66 -5.18 1.81
C GLU A 66 -15.64 -6.32 1.67
N SER A 67 -15.73 -7.27 2.59
CA SER A 67 -14.93 -8.50 2.64
C SER A 67 -15.86 -9.72 2.67
N HIS A 68 -15.28 -10.91 2.55
CA HIS A 68 -15.96 -12.18 2.71
C HIS A 68 -15.10 -13.09 3.61
N GLU A 69 -15.73 -14.01 4.35
CA GLU A 69 -15.03 -14.91 5.28
C GLU A 69 -13.94 -15.78 4.64
N THR A 70 -14.01 -15.99 3.32
CA THR A 70 -12.99 -16.73 2.55
C THR A 70 -11.88 -15.84 2.00
N GLU A 71 -11.99 -14.52 2.12
CA GLU A 71 -10.98 -13.55 1.71
C GLU A 71 -10.02 -13.29 2.88
N ILE A 72 -9.18 -14.27 3.20
CA ILE A 72 -8.19 -14.16 4.27
C ILE A 72 -6.78 -14.13 3.65
N PRO A 73 -5.93 -13.15 3.99
CA PRO A 73 -6.24 -11.98 4.81
C PRO A 73 -7.09 -10.93 4.08
N PHE A 74 -7.88 -10.16 4.82
CA PHE A 74 -8.55 -8.95 4.35
C PHE A 74 -7.65 -7.73 4.55
N ILE A 75 -7.29 -7.10 3.44
CA ILE A 75 -6.35 -5.96 3.39
C ILE A 75 -7.01 -4.77 2.70
N PRO A 76 -7.72 -3.90 3.43
CA PRO A 76 -8.20 -2.63 2.90
C PRO A 76 -7.03 -1.68 2.58
N GLN A 77 -7.09 -1.07 1.40
CA GLN A 77 -6.15 -0.01 1.00
C GLN A 77 -6.79 1.37 1.12
N ILE A 78 -6.15 2.29 1.85
CA ILE A 78 -6.60 3.67 2.01
C ILE A 78 -5.64 4.69 1.41
N PHE A 79 -6.16 5.87 1.09
CA PHE A 79 -5.36 7.02 0.66
C PHE A 79 -5.98 8.34 1.11
N GLY A 80 -5.14 9.35 1.33
CA GLY A 80 -5.56 10.67 1.79
C GLY A 80 -4.38 11.63 1.84
N GLY A 81 -4.70 12.92 1.98
CA GLY A 81 -3.70 13.99 2.20
C GLY A 81 -3.75 14.57 3.61
N ASP A 82 -4.80 14.27 4.38
CA ASP A 82 -4.95 14.68 5.78
C ASP A 82 -4.60 13.52 6.70
N ALA A 83 -3.68 13.75 7.64
CA ALA A 83 -3.18 12.72 8.53
C ALA A 83 -4.23 12.24 9.54
N ASN A 84 -5.10 13.13 10.02
CA ASN A 84 -6.14 12.77 10.99
C ASN A 84 -7.20 11.88 10.33
N ASP A 85 -7.63 12.23 9.12
CA ASP A 85 -8.56 11.41 8.34
C ASP A 85 -7.97 10.02 8.04
N MET A 86 -6.67 9.95 7.72
CA MET A 86 -5.98 8.68 7.49
C MET A 86 -5.93 7.79 8.73
N ALA A 87 -5.55 8.36 9.88
CA ALA A 87 -5.53 7.63 11.15
C ALA A 87 -6.94 7.18 11.56
N THR A 88 -7.92 8.07 11.52
CA THR A 88 -9.33 7.76 11.83
C THR A 88 -9.86 6.64 10.93
N ALA A 89 -9.59 6.70 9.62
CA ALA A 89 -10.02 5.65 8.70
C ALA A 89 -9.35 4.31 9.00
N ALA A 90 -8.06 4.30 9.36
CA ALA A 90 -7.36 3.08 9.76
C ALA A 90 -7.95 2.48 11.05
N GLU A 91 -8.21 3.30 12.07
CA GLU A 91 -8.87 2.89 13.33
C GLU A 91 -10.26 2.28 13.07
N MET A 92 -11.06 2.88 12.18
CA MET A 92 -12.39 2.35 11.85
C MET A 92 -12.32 1.02 11.10
N LEU A 93 -11.26 0.77 10.33
CA LEU A 93 -11.07 -0.46 9.56
C LEU A 93 -10.45 -1.58 10.40
N ALA A 94 -9.59 -1.24 11.36
CA ALA A 94 -8.78 -2.17 12.13
C ALA A 94 -9.55 -3.32 12.81
N PRO A 95 -10.77 -3.13 13.37
CA PRO A 95 -11.52 -4.22 13.98
C PRO A 95 -11.89 -5.36 13.03
N ASN A 96 -11.94 -5.10 11.71
CA ASN A 96 -12.36 -6.08 10.71
C ASN A 96 -11.23 -6.44 9.72
N ALA A 97 -10.09 -5.77 9.80
CA ALA A 97 -8.97 -5.93 8.88
C ALA A 97 -7.84 -6.74 9.49
N ASP A 98 -7.19 -7.56 8.67
CA ASP A 98 -5.99 -8.28 9.07
C ASP A 98 -4.73 -7.42 8.93
N LEU A 99 -4.76 -6.47 7.99
CA LEU A 99 -3.71 -5.49 7.71
C LEU A 99 -4.33 -4.21 7.11
N ILE A 100 -3.73 -3.05 7.35
CA ILE A 100 -4.04 -1.82 6.60
C ILE A 100 -2.95 -1.56 5.57
N ASP A 101 -3.32 -1.32 4.30
CA ASP A 101 -2.36 -0.90 3.28
C ASP A 101 -2.53 0.59 2.91
N LEU A 102 -1.42 1.31 2.81
CA LEU A 102 -1.39 2.74 2.52
C LEU A 102 -0.95 2.99 1.07
N ASN A 103 -1.77 3.71 0.31
CA ASN A 103 -1.47 4.02 -1.09
C ASN A 103 -0.73 5.36 -1.25
N PHE A 104 0.56 5.27 -1.56
CA PHE A 104 1.42 6.39 -2.00
C PHE A 104 1.83 6.24 -3.47
N GLY A 105 1.08 5.47 -4.26
CA GLY A 105 1.43 5.11 -5.63
C GLY A 105 0.49 5.66 -6.71
N CYS A 106 -0.70 6.13 -6.35
CA CYS A 106 -1.72 6.52 -7.31
C CYS A 106 -1.34 7.81 -8.07
N PRO A 107 -1.29 7.78 -9.42
CA PRO A 107 -0.97 8.95 -10.24
C PRO A 107 -2.20 9.73 -10.72
N ALA A 108 -3.40 9.32 -10.31
CA ALA A 108 -4.63 9.89 -10.81
C ALA A 108 -4.74 11.37 -10.41
N PRO A 109 -5.07 12.30 -11.34
CA PRO A 109 -5.15 13.73 -11.02
C PRO A 109 -6.10 14.06 -9.88
N LYS A 110 -7.18 13.29 -9.70
CA LYS A 110 -8.12 13.46 -8.57
C LYS A 110 -7.48 13.17 -7.21
N VAL A 111 -6.44 12.34 -7.17
CA VAL A 111 -5.70 11.96 -5.97
C VAL A 111 -4.51 12.88 -5.75
N THR A 112 -3.72 13.15 -6.79
CA THR A 112 -2.54 14.03 -6.66
C THR A 112 -2.89 15.50 -6.40
N LYS A 113 -4.09 15.96 -6.79
CA LYS A 113 -4.55 17.35 -6.55
C LYS A 113 -4.83 17.67 -5.09
N ILE A 114 -5.04 16.67 -4.25
CA ILE A 114 -5.24 16.85 -2.80
C ILE A 114 -3.97 16.48 -2.02
N CYS A 115 -2.80 16.54 -2.67
CA CYS A 115 -1.52 16.12 -2.11
C CYS A 115 -1.58 14.69 -1.53
N ALA A 116 -2.18 13.74 -2.26
CA ALA A 116 -2.27 12.35 -1.86
C ALA A 116 -1.63 11.42 -2.91
N GLY A 117 -1.50 10.13 -2.59
CA GLY A 117 -0.91 9.13 -3.49
C GLY A 117 0.57 9.43 -3.76
N ALA A 118 1.00 9.29 -5.01
CA ALA A 118 2.42 9.48 -5.35
C ALA A 118 2.90 10.93 -5.30
N ALA A 119 2.00 11.90 -5.09
CA ALA A 119 2.38 13.29 -4.84
C ALA A 119 3.06 13.47 -3.48
N LEU A 120 2.65 12.70 -2.45
CA LEU A 120 3.25 12.74 -1.11
C LEU A 120 4.71 12.32 -1.11
N MET A 121 5.15 11.53 -2.10
CA MET A 121 6.58 11.23 -2.26
C MET A 121 7.42 12.48 -2.56
N GLY A 122 6.83 13.61 -2.94
CA GLY A 122 7.53 14.89 -3.06
C GLY A 122 7.78 15.59 -1.73
N GLU A 123 7.13 15.13 -0.66
CA GLU A 123 7.23 15.68 0.70
C GLU A 123 7.47 14.52 1.70
N PRO A 124 8.67 13.89 1.68
CA PRO A 124 8.94 12.67 2.46
C PRO A 124 8.69 12.81 3.96
N ASP A 125 8.98 13.98 4.55
CA ASP A 125 8.76 14.22 5.98
C ASP A 125 7.27 14.14 6.36
N ASN A 126 6.41 14.75 5.53
CA ASN A 126 4.96 14.73 5.73
C ASN A 126 4.41 13.30 5.54
N LEU A 127 4.93 12.57 4.55
CA LEU A 127 4.55 11.18 4.31
C LEU A 127 4.93 10.30 5.52
N VAL A 128 6.17 10.38 6.00
CA VAL A 128 6.68 9.56 7.10
C VAL A 128 5.92 9.87 8.40
N SER A 129 5.73 11.15 8.73
CA SER A 129 4.96 11.55 9.92
C SER A 129 3.50 11.08 9.86
N MET A 130 2.88 11.08 8.67
CA MET A 130 1.54 10.52 8.48
C MET A 130 1.53 9.01 8.74
N VAL A 131 2.51 8.26 8.24
CA VAL A 131 2.57 6.80 8.46
C VAL A 131 2.84 6.47 9.92
N GLU A 132 3.74 7.18 10.59
CA GLU A 132 4.02 7.04 12.02
C GLU A 132 2.74 7.20 12.85
N GLY A 133 1.97 8.27 12.62
CA GLY A 133 0.71 8.49 13.32
C GLY A 133 -0.35 7.42 13.05
N ILE A 134 -0.35 6.79 11.87
CA ILE A 134 -1.25 5.66 11.58
C ILE A 134 -0.78 4.39 12.29
N VAL A 135 0.52 4.10 12.28
CA VAL A 135 1.10 2.95 12.97
C VAL A 135 0.83 3.02 14.48
N ASP A 136 0.95 4.21 15.07
CA ASP A 136 0.66 4.43 16.49
C ASP A 136 -0.84 4.32 16.83
N ALA A 137 -1.73 4.53 15.86
CA ALA A 137 -3.18 4.53 16.06
C ALA A 137 -3.83 3.13 15.97
N VAL A 138 -3.15 2.13 15.39
CA VAL A 138 -3.75 0.79 15.19
C VAL A 138 -2.84 -0.35 15.66
N ASP A 139 -3.44 -1.37 16.29
CA ASP A 139 -2.70 -2.55 16.78
C ASP A 139 -2.45 -3.61 15.69
N ILE A 140 -2.95 -3.41 14.47
CA ILE A 140 -2.76 -4.33 13.34
C ILE A 140 -1.63 -3.88 12.41
N PRO A 141 -1.01 -4.79 11.64
CA PRO A 141 0.08 -4.41 10.73
C PRO A 141 -0.32 -3.37 9.70
N VAL A 142 0.52 -2.35 9.55
CA VAL A 142 0.44 -1.36 8.48
C VAL A 142 1.46 -1.70 7.40
N THR A 143 1.01 -1.65 6.15
CA THR A 143 1.84 -1.85 4.95
C THR A 143 1.71 -0.64 4.03
N ALA A 144 2.68 -0.42 3.14
CA ALA A 144 2.64 0.71 2.23
C ALA A 144 3.02 0.34 0.81
N LYS A 145 2.28 0.88 -0.15
CA LYS A 145 2.54 0.75 -1.58
C LYS A 145 2.90 2.09 -2.21
N MET A 146 4.08 2.17 -2.82
CA MET A 146 4.60 3.40 -3.44
C MET A 146 5.17 3.18 -4.85
N ARG A 147 5.64 4.27 -5.44
CA ARG A 147 6.37 4.32 -6.73
C ARG A 147 7.86 4.56 -6.47
N LEU A 148 8.65 4.79 -7.53
CA LEU A 148 10.06 5.17 -7.37
C LEU A 148 10.29 6.61 -6.88
N GLY A 149 9.23 7.43 -6.90
CA GLY A 149 9.27 8.86 -6.62
C GLY A 149 8.40 9.64 -7.62
N THR A 150 8.43 10.97 -7.52
CA THR A 150 7.61 11.84 -8.38
C THR A 150 8.09 11.84 -9.84
N GLY A 151 9.39 11.65 -10.07
CA GLY A 151 10.04 11.80 -11.37
C GLY A 151 10.31 13.26 -11.76
N ALA A 152 10.14 14.21 -10.82
CA ALA A 152 10.62 15.59 -10.97
C ALA A 152 12.09 15.73 -10.55
N GLN A 153 12.55 14.87 -9.65
CA GLN A 153 13.92 14.81 -9.14
C GLN A 153 14.42 13.36 -9.20
N GLN A 154 15.55 13.08 -8.55
CA GLN A 154 16.03 11.71 -8.37
C GLN A 154 15.01 10.85 -7.62
N HIS A 155 15.07 9.54 -7.85
CA HIS A 155 14.23 8.58 -7.12
C HIS A 155 14.57 8.62 -5.63
N ASN A 156 13.54 8.71 -4.79
CA ASN A 156 13.66 8.77 -3.33
C ASN A 156 12.96 7.60 -2.62
N ALA A 157 12.53 6.58 -3.37
CA ALA A 157 11.88 5.42 -2.78
C ALA A 157 12.76 4.65 -1.77
N ILE A 158 14.09 4.60 -1.97
CA ILE A 158 15.01 3.97 -0.98
C ILE A 158 14.92 4.70 0.36
N GLU A 159 15.09 6.03 0.36
CA GLU A 159 15.01 6.87 1.56
C GLU A 159 13.66 6.71 2.26
N ILE A 160 12.57 6.81 1.50
CA ILE A 160 11.22 6.67 2.07
C ILE A 160 11.03 5.27 2.66
N CYS A 161 11.44 4.20 1.97
CA CYS A 161 11.28 2.83 2.46
C CYS A 161 12.02 2.60 3.78
N GLN A 162 13.25 3.10 3.92
CA GLN A 162 14.03 3.00 5.16
C GLN A 162 13.32 3.71 6.32
N ARG A 163 12.85 4.93 6.09
CA ARG A 163 12.11 5.69 7.10
C ARG A 163 10.77 5.06 7.46
N LEU A 164 10.07 4.48 6.49
CA LEU A 164 8.80 3.78 6.75
C LEU A 164 9.00 2.50 7.58
N GLU A 165 10.11 1.79 7.37
CA GLU A 165 10.51 0.66 8.21
C GLU A 165 10.80 1.13 9.65
N GLU A 166 11.55 2.21 9.82
CA GLU A 166 11.89 2.76 11.15
C GLU A 166 10.65 3.12 11.97
N VAL A 167 9.61 3.67 11.34
CA VAL A 167 8.34 4.02 12.01
C VAL A 167 7.38 2.83 12.15
N GLY A 168 7.77 1.62 11.75
CA GLY A 168 7.03 0.38 12.05
C GLY A 168 6.16 -0.18 10.92
N THR A 169 6.33 0.27 9.67
CA THR A 169 5.68 -0.38 8.52
C THR A 169 6.21 -1.82 8.36
N GLN A 170 5.33 -2.82 8.31
CA GLN A 170 5.75 -4.23 8.36
C GLN A 170 5.98 -4.88 6.98
N ARG A 171 5.49 -4.27 5.90
CA ARG A 171 5.75 -4.71 4.51
C ARG A 171 5.63 -3.52 3.56
N LEU A 172 6.49 -3.50 2.55
CA LEU A 172 6.49 -2.47 1.52
C LEU A 172 6.17 -3.07 0.15
N CYS A 173 5.61 -2.27 -0.75
CA CYS A 173 5.42 -2.61 -2.15
C CYS A 173 5.90 -1.45 -3.03
N VAL A 174 6.75 -1.73 -4.00
CA VAL A 174 7.34 -0.70 -4.87
C VAL A 174 6.99 -0.98 -6.31
N HIS A 175 6.19 -0.09 -6.91
CA HIS A 175 6.02 -0.06 -8.35
C HIS A 175 7.25 0.59 -8.99
N GLY A 176 7.94 -0.16 -9.85
CA GLY A 176 9.17 0.25 -10.56
C GLY A 176 9.03 1.39 -11.57
N ARG A 177 8.06 2.29 -11.41
CA ARG A 177 7.91 3.51 -12.23
C ARG A 177 7.71 4.71 -11.32
N THR A 178 8.13 5.88 -11.79
CA THR A 178 7.82 7.17 -11.17
C THR A 178 6.37 7.58 -11.41
N LEU A 179 5.88 8.57 -10.67
CA LEU A 179 4.58 9.22 -10.92
C LEU A 179 4.50 9.77 -12.35
N LYS A 180 5.52 10.50 -12.79
CA LYS A 180 5.59 11.12 -14.13
C LYS A 180 5.45 10.10 -15.26
N GLN A 181 6.03 8.91 -15.10
CA GLN A 181 5.92 7.82 -16.10
C GLN A 181 4.51 7.25 -16.20
N ARG A 182 3.68 7.31 -15.15
CA ARG A 182 2.39 6.62 -15.10
C ARG A 182 2.53 5.13 -15.47
N TYR A 183 2.12 4.75 -16.68
CA TYR A 183 2.20 3.39 -17.23
C TYR A 183 3.11 3.29 -18.46
N SER A 184 3.71 4.40 -18.91
CA SER A 184 4.64 4.38 -20.04
C SER A 184 6.03 3.90 -19.63
N GLY A 185 6.85 3.56 -20.63
CA GLY A 185 8.20 3.07 -20.43
C GLY A 185 8.26 1.75 -19.66
N GLU A 186 9.45 1.41 -19.21
CA GLU A 186 9.75 0.15 -18.53
C GLU A 186 9.81 0.31 -17.02
N ALA A 187 9.52 -0.78 -16.30
CA ALA A 187 9.71 -0.83 -14.86
C ALA A 187 11.20 -1.02 -14.54
N ASP A 188 11.74 -0.20 -13.63
CA ASP A 188 13.13 -0.29 -13.19
C ASP A 188 13.29 -1.34 -12.08
N TRP A 189 13.42 -2.60 -12.50
CA TRP A 189 13.66 -3.73 -11.62
C TRP A 189 15.00 -3.65 -10.86
N ASN A 190 16.01 -2.96 -11.43
CA ASN A 190 17.29 -2.77 -10.77
C ASN A 190 17.16 -1.82 -9.58
N TYR A 191 16.34 -0.78 -9.70
CA TYR A 191 16.05 0.10 -8.59
C TYR A 191 15.22 -0.62 -7.51
N ILE A 192 14.21 -1.43 -7.90
CA ILE A 192 13.47 -2.26 -6.92
C ILE A 192 14.43 -3.19 -6.16
N LYS A 193 15.40 -3.83 -6.84
CA LYS A 193 16.42 -4.65 -6.18
C LYS A 193 17.17 -3.85 -5.10
N LYS A 194 17.60 -2.62 -5.42
CA LYS A 194 18.28 -1.75 -4.44
C LYS A 194 17.41 -1.41 -3.23
N VAL A 195 16.10 -1.21 -3.43
CA VAL A 195 15.15 -1.02 -2.32
C VAL A 195 15.03 -2.28 -1.47
N VAL A 196 14.91 -3.45 -2.10
CA VAL A 196 14.88 -4.73 -1.37
C VAL A 196 16.15 -4.91 -0.54
N ASP A 197 17.31 -4.54 -1.08
CA ASP A 197 18.60 -4.67 -0.39
C ASP A 197 18.77 -3.62 0.74
N SER A 198 17.95 -2.56 0.79
CA SER A 198 18.13 -1.42 1.72
C SER A 198 17.28 -1.46 3.00
N VAL A 199 16.33 -2.38 3.10
CA VAL A 199 15.40 -2.54 4.25
C VAL A 199 15.33 -4.00 4.68
N GLU A 200 15.00 -4.28 5.94
CA GLU A 200 14.85 -5.64 6.48
C GLU A 200 13.43 -6.20 6.37
N VAL A 201 12.42 -5.34 6.24
CA VAL A 201 11.03 -5.75 5.96
C VAL A 201 10.87 -6.31 4.55
N PRO A 202 9.91 -7.24 4.33
CA PRO A 202 9.63 -7.76 3.00
C PRO A 202 9.18 -6.64 2.04
N VAL A 203 9.74 -6.67 0.82
CA VAL A 203 9.37 -5.78 -0.29
C VAL A 203 8.75 -6.58 -1.44
N ILE A 204 7.50 -6.26 -1.76
CA ILE A 204 6.79 -6.80 -2.94
C ILE A 204 7.18 -5.97 -4.16
N LYS A 205 7.59 -6.66 -5.22
CA LYS A 205 8.17 -6.10 -6.45
C LYS A 205 7.14 -5.91 -7.55
#